data_AF-A0A0G4EWC3-F1
#
_entry.id   AF-A0A0G4EWC3-F1
#
_cell.length_a   1.000
_cell.length_b   1.000
_cell.length_c   1.000
_cell.angle_alpha   90.00
_cell.angle_beta   90.00
_cell.angle_gamma   90.00
#
_symmetry.space_group_name_H-M   'P 1'
#
loop_
_entity.id
_entity.type
_entity.pdbx_description
1 polymer ?
#
loop_
_entity_poly.entity_id
_entity_poly.type
_entity_poly.pdbx_seq_one_letter_code
_entity_poly.pdbx_strand_id
1 'polypeptide(L)'
;MEQRGSVYWKDYDSPASDKVLGLDLDGTLIAPKSGAKWPKDANDWRLLYGGSCRTVLKKHVNDGFKVVVFSNQKGVSTGKQKLEDLQKKLDAVQAALAVPMLVYLATRDDIYRKPCTGSWDLMESEHNDGVKIDRKQSKFVGDAAGRPASGGRKKDFSSSDHKFALNLGIRFLTPEEAFLGQNSNFPTTFDFDPRTLGQGLVPPSTVIKKVEDTEVVILVGAPGSGKSSLVRKLFPTYKHVNQDTLKDKNKCVKECKTALAAGQSAVIDNQNKDKSTRKAYIDLAKQYKAKVRAVYMDVPKDLCFHLNAYRELNPRVREHKKKIPPMVLHSFYKNREVPQKSEGIDEVITLTIKNFEPGPFADPSDEKLLKSFLE
;
A
#
# COMPACT_ATOMS: atom_id res chain seq x y z
N MET A 1 -7.84 26.38 8.59
CA MET A 1 -6.75 25.41 8.32
C MET A 1 -6.16 25.74 6.97
N GLU A 2 -4.89 25.47 6.76
CA GLU A 2 -4.25 25.53 5.44
C GLU A 2 -4.36 24.18 4.72
N GLN A 3 -4.08 24.14 3.41
CA GLN A 3 -4.26 22.95 2.58
C GLN A 3 -3.19 22.83 1.49
N ARG A 4 -2.79 21.58 1.21
CA ARG A 4 -2.01 21.19 0.03
C ARG A 4 -2.51 19.86 -0.50
N GLY A 5 -2.95 19.83 -1.76
CA GLY A 5 -3.54 18.63 -2.33
C GLY A 5 -4.72 18.14 -1.47
N SER A 6 -4.58 16.98 -0.84
CA SER A 6 -5.62 16.38 0.02
C SER A 6 -5.36 16.52 1.53
N VAL A 7 -4.20 17.07 1.93
CA VAL A 7 -3.84 17.21 3.33
C VAL A 7 -4.15 18.63 3.81
N TYR A 8 -4.72 18.73 4.99
CA TYR A 8 -4.95 19.99 5.69
C TYR A 8 -4.05 20.05 6.91
N TRP A 9 -3.61 21.24 7.30
CA TRP A 9 -2.91 21.42 8.56
C TRP A 9 -3.34 22.67 9.32
N LYS A 10 -3.02 22.67 10.61
CA LYS A 10 -3.13 23.82 11.48
C LYS A 10 -1.98 23.79 12.47
N ASP A 11 -1.26 24.89 12.53
CA ASP A 11 -0.22 25.10 13.53
C ASP A 11 -0.80 25.82 14.75
N TYR A 12 -0.41 25.36 15.92
CA TYR A 12 -0.66 25.98 17.21
C TYR A 12 0.71 26.28 17.84
N ASP A 13 1.54 26.99 17.07
CA ASP A 13 2.87 27.49 17.44
C ASP A 13 3.90 26.40 17.81
N SER A 14 3.86 25.24 17.14
CA SER A 14 4.77 24.13 17.42
C SER A 14 6.20 24.43 16.96
N PRO A 15 7.18 24.61 17.86
CA PRO A 15 8.52 25.07 17.49
C PRO A 15 9.26 24.03 16.62
N ALA A 16 10.13 24.50 15.73
CA ALA A 16 11.04 23.64 14.99
C ALA A 16 11.98 22.88 15.95
N SER A 17 12.31 21.63 15.59
CA SER A 17 13.19 20.79 16.42
C SER A 17 13.83 19.67 15.61
N ASP A 18 14.98 19.18 16.10
CA ASP A 18 15.61 17.95 15.65
C ASP A 18 14.89 16.70 16.20
N LYS A 19 14.02 16.84 17.20
CA LYS A 19 13.27 15.77 17.83
C LYS A 19 11.78 15.95 17.60
N VAL A 20 11.12 14.92 17.09
CA VAL A 20 9.67 14.97 16.84
C VAL A 20 8.96 13.90 17.65
N LEU A 21 7.92 14.34 18.37
CA LEU A 21 6.90 13.47 18.93
C LEU A 21 5.69 13.48 18.00
N GLY A 22 5.63 12.49 17.12
CA GLY A 22 4.48 12.25 16.27
C GLY A 22 3.38 11.51 17.04
N LEU A 23 2.13 11.89 16.84
CA LEU A 23 0.97 11.34 17.53
C LEU A 23 -0.15 11.06 16.53
N ASP A 24 -0.85 9.95 16.68
CA ASP A 24 -2.21 9.84 16.15
C ASP A 24 -3.21 10.64 17.01
N LEU A 25 -4.41 10.90 16.48
CA LEU A 25 -5.47 11.61 17.18
C LEU A 25 -6.49 10.65 17.82
N ASP A 26 -7.29 9.97 17.00
CA ASP A 26 -8.48 9.23 17.42
C ASP A 26 -8.09 7.83 17.89
N GLY A 27 -8.24 7.56 19.19
CA GLY A 27 -7.76 6.33 19.83
C GLY A 27 -6.40 6.49 20.51
N THR A 28 -5.74 7.64 20.31
CA THR A 28 -4.40 7.93 20.85
C THR A 28 -4.40 9.12 21.80
N LEU A 29 -4.74 10.31 21.32
CA LEU A 29 -4.88 11.50 22.17
C LEU A 29 -6.29 11.62 22.74
N ILE A 30 -7.28 11.22 21.96
CA ILE A 30 -8.69 11.35 22.31
C ILE A 30 -9.45 10.05 22.08
N ALA A 31 -10.56 9.90 22.80
CA ALA A 31 -11.54 8.84 22.59
C ALA A 31 -12.97 9.40 22.73
N PRO A 32 -13.99 8.72 22.17
CA PRO A 32 -15.38 9.11 22.39
C PRO A 32 -15.72 9.16 23.88
N LYS A 33 -16.30 10.29 24.32
CA LYS A 33 -16.73 10.47 25.72
C LYS A 33 -17.88 9.51 26.05
N SER A 34 -18.70 9.19 25.06
CA SER A 34 -19.83 8.26 25.15
C SER A 34 -19.43 6.79 25.33
N GLY A 35 -18.15 6.44 25.13
CA GLY A 35 -17.67 5.05 25.11
C GLY A 35 -18.04 4.26 23.85
N ALA A 36 -18.69 4.90 22.87
CA ALA A 36 -18.95 4.29 21.57
C ALA A 36 -17.65 4.08 20.78
N LYS A 37 -17.70 3.21 19.75
CA LYS A 37 -16.56 3.00 18.83
C LYS A 37 -16.27 4.25 17.99
N TRP A 38 -17.31 4.99 17.63
CA TRP A 38 -17.23 6.19 16.80
C TRP A 38 -17.90 7.35 17.54
N PRO A 39 -17.39 8.59 17.40
CA PRO A 39 -18.00 9.76 18.02
C PRO A 39 -19.40 9.99 17.46
N LYS A 40 -20.36 10.31 18.33
CA LYS A 40 -21.75 10.59 17.94
C LYS A 40 -21.92 11.98 17.30
N ASP A 41 -21.10 12.93 17.73
CA ASP A 41 -21.09 14.32 17.27
C ASP A 41 -19.72 14.96 17.51
N ALA A 42 -19.57 16.25 17.17
CA ALA A 42 -18.31 17.00 17.29
C ALA A 42 -17.83 17.19 18.74
N ASN A 43 -18.71 17.07 19.74
CA ASN A 43 -18.41 17.22 21.16
C ASN A 43 -18.20 15.88 21.87
N ASP A 44 -18.48 14.76 21.20
CA ASP A 44 -18.27 13.41 21.74
C ASP A 44 -16.79 13.00 21.72
N TRP A 45 -15.99 13.70 22.51
CA TRP A 45 -14.58 13.37 22.73
C TRP A 45 -14.14 13.69 24.16
N ARG A 46 -13.11 12.99 24.61
CA ARG A 46 -12.35 13.27 25.83
C ARG A 46 -10.88 12.95 25.58
N LEU A 47 -9.98 13.55 26.34
CA LEU A 47 -8.59 13.07 26.38
C LEU A 47 -8.57 11.60 26.83
N LEU A 48 -7.87 10.75 26.09
CA LEU A 48 -7.87 9.30 26.29
C LEU A 48 -7.50 8.94 27.74
N TYR A 49 -6.38 9.51 28.21
CA TYR A 49 -5.84 9.34 29.57
C TYR A 49 -5.77 10.64 30.37
N GLY A 50 -6.66 11.61 30.05
CA GLY A 50 -6.85 12.82 30.85
C GLY A 50 -5.56 13.58 31.17
N GLY A 51 -5.27 13.73 32.47
CA GLY A 51 -4.09 14.44 32.96
C GLY A 51 -2.75 13.85 32.52
N SER A 52 -2.70 12.55 32.24
CA SER A 52 -1.44 11.92 31.81
C SER A 52 -1.02 12.38 30.42
N CYS A 53 -1.96 12.48 29.47
CA CYS A 53 -1.68 13.04 28.14
C CYS A 53 -1.04 14.43 28.26
N ARG A 54 -1.62 15.31 29.09
CA ARG A 54 -1.07 16.66 29.34
C ARG A 54 0.35 16.62 29.91
N THR A 55 0.56 15.80 30.93
CA THR A 55 1.84 15.69 31.64
C THR A 55 2.94 15.21 30.71
N VAL A 56 2.68 14.16 29.93
CA VAL A 56 3.65 13.59 28.99
C VAL A 56 3.96 14.55 27.85
N LEU A 57 2.96 15.21 27.26
CA LEU A 57 3.21 16.18 26.18
C LEU A 57 3.98 17.40 26.67
N LYS A 58 3.62 17.97 27.83
CA LYS A 58 4.37 19.09 28.43
C LYS A 58 5.82 18.72 28.70
N LYS A 59 6.07 17.52 29.21
CA LYS A 59 7.43 17.01 29.39
C LYS A 59 8.20 16.98 28.08
N HIS A 60 7.62 16.43 27.01
CA HIS A 60 8.31 16.36 25.71
C HIS A 60 8.57 17.75 25.11
N VAL A 61 7.63 18.69 25.25
CA VAL A 61 7.87 20.09 24.84
C VAL A 61 9.04 20.70 25.62
N ASN A 62 9.09 20.51 26.95
CA ASN A 62 10.21 20.98 27.78
C ASN A 62 11.54 20.31 27.43
N ASP A 63 11.48 19.03 27.01
CA ASP A 63 12.64 18.28 26.51
C ASP A 63 13.01 18.67 25.06
N GLY A 64 12.35 19.69 24.49
CA GLY A 64 12.65 20.26 23.18
C GLY A 64 12.08 19.48 21.99
N PHE A 65 11.05 18.65 22.17
CA PHE A 65 10.38 17.98 21.06
C PHE A 65 9.40 18.91 20.35
N LYS A 66 9.39 18.89 19.02
CA LYS A 66 8.26 19.33 18.22
C LYS A 66 7.13 18.32 18.37
N VAL A 67 5.95 18.76 18.77
CA VAL A 67 4.75 17.91 18.88
C VAL A 67 3.94 18.02 17.60
N VAL A 68 3.67 16.88 16.97
CA VAL A 68 2.93 16.83 15.70
C VAL A 68 1.88 15.73 15.72
N VAL A 69 0.64 16.06 15.37
CA VAL A 69 -0.46 15.11 15.21
C VAL A 69 -0.64 14.78 13.74
N PHE A 70 -0.67 13.50 13.40
CA PHE A 70 -0.92 13.00 12.05
C PHE A 70 -2.17 12.13 12.08
N SER A 71 -3.26 12.57 11.44
CA SER A 71 -4.55 11.89 11.52
C SER A 71 -5.14 11.57 10.14
N ASN A 72 -5.66 10.35 10.00
CA ASN A 72 -6.30 9.85 8.78
C ASN A 72 -7.81 10.17 8.81
N GLN A 73 -8.26 11.17 8.05
CA GLN A 73 -9.62 11.74 8.12
C GLN A 73 -10.38 11.60 6.80
N LYS A 74 -10.50 10.36 6.30
CA LYS A 74 -11.23 10.04 5.04
C LYS A 74 -12.71 10.47 5.06
N GLY A 75 -13.29 10.62 6.25
CA GLY A 75 -14.64 11.16 6.44
C GLY A 75 -14.86 12.49 5.72
N VAL A 76 -13.83 13.34 5.65
CA VAL A 76 -13.91 14.67 5.01
C VAL A 76 -14.14 14.55 3.51
N SER A 77 -13.32 13.77 2.78
CA SER A 77 -13.48 13.64 1.31
C SER A 77 -14.74 12.86 0.91
N THR A 78 -15.28 12.04 1.80
CA THR A 78 -16.53 11.29 1.59
C THR A 78 -17.79 12.05 2.01
N GLY A 79 -17.66 13.29 2.50
CA GLY A 79 -18.78 14.12 2.96
C GLY A 79 -19.41 13.66 4.28
N LYS A 80 -18.84 12.66 4.96
CA LYS A 80 -19.32 12.13 6.24
C LYS A 80 -18.92 12.99 7.44
N GLN A 81 -17.97 13.90 7.24
CA GLN A 81 -17.45 14.79 8.28
C GLN A 81 -17.13 16.14 7.67
N LYS A 82 -17.53 17.22 8.34
CA LYS A 82 -17.20 18.58 7.92
C LYS A 82 -15.84 18.98 8.45
N LEU A 83 -15.06 19.69 7.64
CA LEU A 83 -13.72 20.15 8.03
C LEU A 83 -13.81 21.20 9.15
N GLU A 84 -14.85 22.03 9.14
CA GLU A 84 -15.07 23.09 10.12
C GLU A 84 -15.32 22.51 11.52
N ASP A 85 -16.11 21.43 11.61
CA ASP A 85 -16.39 20.75 12.87
C ASP A 85 -15.13 20.06 13.42
N LEU A 86 -14.30 19.51 12.52
CA LEU A 86 -13.02 18.94 12.89
C LEU A 86 -12.03 20.02 13.36
N GLN A 87 -12.00 21.19 12.72
CA GLN A 87 -11.18 22.32 13.17
C GLN A 87 -11.60 22.77 14.58
N LYS A 88 -12.90 22.93 14.84
CA LYS A 88 -13.40 23.28 16.19
C LYS A 88 -13.02 22.23 17.23
N LYS A 89 -13.12 20.94 16.87
CA LYS A 89 -12.68 19.83 17.73
C LYS A 89 -11.19 19.93 18.03
N LEU A 90 -10.34 20.19 17.03
CA LEU A 90 -8.91 20.37 17.23
C LEU A 90 -8.57 21.57 18.12
N ASP A 91 -9.29 22.68 17.97
CA ASP A 91 -9.12 23.88 18.81
C ASP A 91 -9.42 23.56 20.28
N ALA A 92 -10.49 22.82 20.53
CA ALA A 92 -10.86 22.40 21.88
C ALA A 92 -9.88 21.36 22.46
N VAL A 93 -9.36 20.44 21.63
CA VAL A 93 -8.32 19.48 22.04
C VAL A 93 -7.02 20.21 22.37
N GLN A 94 -6.61 21.17 21.55
CA GLN A 94 -5.40 21.96 21.79
C GLN A 94 -5.51 22.75 23.09
N ALA A 95 -6.63 23.43 23.31
CA ALA A 95 -6.89 24.17 24.54
C ALA A 95 -6.86 23.25 25.77
N ALA A 96 -7.40 22.03 25.66
CA ALA A 96 -7.38 21.05 26.74
C ALA A 96 -5.98 20.50 27.03
N LEU A 97 -5.13 20.32 26.02
CA LEU A 97 -3.75 19.87 26.17
C LEU A 97 -2.82 20.97 26.68
N ALA A 98 -3.07 22.21 26.26
CA ALA A 98 -2.29 23.40 26.59
C ALA A 98 -0.79 23.23 26.31
N VAL A 99 -0.49 22.73 25.10
CA VAL A 99 0.87 22.62 24.56
C VAL A 99 0.89 23.11 23.10
N PRO A 100 2.04 23.61 22.61
CA PRO A 100 2.21 23.86 21.19
C PRO A 100 2.14 22.56 20.39
N MET A 101 1.42 22.56 19.28
CA MET A 101 1.32 21.37 18.42
C MET A 101 0.98 21.72 16.97
N LEU A 102 1.49 20.93 16.03
CA LEU A 102 1.13 21.02 14.61
C LEU A 102 0.23 19.84 14.26
N VAL A 103 -0.85 20.05 13.53
CA VAL A 103 -1.79 18.98 13.18
C VAL A 103 -1.89 18.82 11.67
N TYR A 104 -1.77 17.59 11.16
CA TYR A 104 -2.04 17.19 9.79
C TYR A 104 -3.24 16.25 9.69
N LEU A 105 -4.12 16.52 8.72
CA LEU A 105 -5.32 15.75 8.42
C LEU A 105 -5.27 15.23 6.98
N ALA A 106 -4.99 13.95 6.80
CA ALA A 106 -4.99 13.30 5.49
C ALA A 106 -6.42 12.88 5.11
N THR A 107 -7.01 13.53 4.10
CA THR A 107 -8.44 13.36 3.80
C THR A 107 -8.74 12.37 2.68
N ARG A 108 -7.72 11.89 1.94
CA ARG A 108 -7.87 10.93 0.83
C ARG A 108 -6.95 9.72 1.03
N ASP A 109 -7.12 8.71 0.18
CA ASP A 109 -6.22 7.56 0.11
C ASP A 109 -5.06 7.90 -0.85
N ASP A 110 -4.10 8.67 -0.36
CA ASP A 110 -2.90 9.07 -1.12
C ASP A 110 -1.64 9.11 -0.25
N ILE A 111 -0.56 9.70 -0.75
CA ILE A 111 0.75 9.73 -0.09
C ILE A 111 0.74 10.38 1.30
N TYR A 112 -0.28 11.20 1.62
CA TYR A 112 -0.39 11.86 2.92
C TYR A 112 -1.02 10.95 3.98
N ARG A 113 -1.71 9.88 3.57
CA ARG A 113 -2.42 8.94 4.44
C ARG A 113 -1.47 7.93 5.03
N LYS A 114 -1.43 7.83 6.37
CA LYS A 114 -0.69 6.76 7.06
C LYS A 114 -1.16 5.39 6.57
N PRO A 115 -0.25 4.44 6.24
CA PRO A 115 1.17 4.43 6.62
C PRO A 115 2.15 5.19 5.70
N CYS A 116 1.69 5.83 4.62
CA CYS A 116 2.56 6.63 3.76
C CYS A 116 3.13 7.86 4.51
N THR A 117 4.32 8.31 4.11
CA THR A 117 5.11 9.32 4.85
C THR A 117 4.84 10.76 4.44
N GLY A 118 4.00 11.01 3.43
CA GLY A 118 3.90 12.32 2.79
C GLY A 118 3.55 13.48 3.73
N SER A 119 2.72 13.23 4.76
CA SER A 119 2.43 14.27 5.77
C SER A 119 3.64 14.61 6.62
N TRP A 120 4.48 13.62 6.95
CA TRP A 120 5.73 13.84 7.64
C TRP A 120 6.74 14.56 6.74
N ASP A 121 6.87 14.10 5.49
CA ASP A 121 7.81 14.67 4.53
C ASP A 121 7.50 16.17 4.31
N LEU A 122 6.22 16.53 4.25
CA LEU A 122 5.76 17.93 4.19
C LEU A 122 6.16 18.74 5.44
N MET A 123 6.02 18.16 6.64
CA MET A 123 6.43 18.79 7.89
C MET A 123 7.93 19.07 7.93
N GLU A 124 8.75 18.08 7.55
CA GLU A 124 10.20 18.22 7.51
C GLU A 124 10.65 19.28 6.50
N SER A 125 9.99 19.35 5.33
CA SER A 125 10.37 20.30 4.29
C SER A 125 9.90 21.74 4.53
N GLU A 126 8.79 21.95 5.23
CA GLU A 126 8.12 23.27 5.26
C GLU A 126 7.80 23.81 6.64
N HIS A 127 7.60 22.95 7.63
CA HIS A 127 7.14 23.37 8.96
C HIS A 127 8.12 22.95 10.07
N ASN A 128 9.41 22.90 9.74
CA ASN A 128 10.49 22.62 10.69
C ASN A 128 11.69 23.57 10.56
N ASP A 129 11.51 24.73 9.92
CA ASP A 129 12.50 25.81 9.77
C ASP A 129 13.90 25.35 9.30
N GLY A 130 13.95 24.33 8.44
CA GLY A 130 15.19 23.74 7.95
C GLY A 130 15.99 22.92 8.99
N VAL A 131 15.48 22.77 10.21
CA VAL A 131 16.09 21.92 11.24
C VAL A 131 15.98 20.45 10.81
N LYS A 132 17.12 19.77 10.76
CA LYS A 132 17.17 18.36 10.36
C LYS A 132 16.72 17.45 11.50
N ILE A 133 15.78 16.56 11.22
CA ILE A 133 15.23 15.66 12.23
C ILE A 133 16.15 14.46 12.50
N ASP A 134 16.47 14.22 13.76
CA ASP A 134 17.06 12.98 14.27
C ASP A 134 15.97 11.91 14.45
N ARG A 135 15.94 10.96 13.51
CA ARG A 135 15.01 9.82 13.51
C ARG A 135 15.18 8.90 14.72
N LYS A 136 16.39 8.79 15.28
CA LYS A 136 16.67 7.90 16.42
C LYS A 136 16.09 8.44 17.73
N GLN A 137 16.04 9.77 17.86
CA GLN A 137 15.46 10.43 19.03
C GLN A 137 13.96 10.71 18.87
N SER A 138 13.47 10.75 17.63
CA SER A 138 12.06 10.91 17.31
C SER A 138 11.26 9.64 17.56
N LYS A 139 9.96 9.81 17.83
CA LYS A 139 9.05 8.70 18.10
C LYS A 139 7.64 8.99 17.58
N PHE A 140 6.89 7.93 17.28
CA PHE A 140 5.49 8.01 16.91
C PHE A 140 4.63 7.23 17.90
N VAL A 141 3.56 7.85 18.38
CA VAL A 141 2.57 7.22 19.26
C VAL A 141 1.27 7.01 18.48
N GLY A 142 0.73 5.79 18.48
CA GLY A 142 -0.54 5.51 17.81
C GLY A 142 -1.21 4.23 18.28
N ASP A 143 -2.52 4.15 18.18
CA ASP A 143 -3.31 2.99 18.61
C ASP A 143 -3.41 1.92 17.53
N ALA A 144 -3.28 2.28 16.24
CA ALA A 144 -3.30 1.37 15.10
C ALA A 144 -1.97 0.61 14.99
N ALA A 145 -1.74 -0.26 15.97
CA ALA A 145 -0.51 -1.04 16.16
C ALA A 145 -0.61 -2.48 15.61
N GLY A 146 -1.81 -2.92 15.19
CA GLY A 146 -2.05 -4.28 14.72
C GLY A 146 -2.13 -5.33 15.83
N ARG A 147 -2.42 -4.92 17.07
CA ARG A 147 -2.43 -5.82 18.24
C ARG A 147 -3.56 -6.85 18.13
N PRO A 148 -3.33 -8.13 18.49
CA PRO A 148 -4.37 -9.15 18.53
C PRO A 148 -5.40 -8.85 19.64
N ALA A 149 -6.53 -9.54 19.64
CA ALA A 149 -7.48 -9.45 20.75
C ALA A 149 -6.84 -10.03 22.02
N SER A 150 -6.99 -9.35 23.15
CA SER A 150 -6.46 -9.80 24.45
C SER A 150 -7.20 -9.12 25.61
N GLY A 151 -7.51 -9.86 26.67
CA GLY A 151 -8.01 -9.30 27.95
C GLY A 151 -9.21 -8.35 27.81
N GLY A 152 -10.18 -8.68 26.96
CA GLY A 152 -11.35 -7.84 26.67
C GLY A 152 -11.14 -6.73 25.63
N ARG A 153 -9.89 -6.43 25.24
CA ARG A 153 -9.57 -5.56 24.11
C ARG A 153 -9.80 -6.31 22.80
N LYS A 154 -10.57 -5.72 21.88
CA LYS A 154 -10.73 -6.22 20.51
C LYS A 154 -9.41 -6.08 19.74
N LYS A 155 -9.20 -6.92 18.73
CA LYS A 155 -8.07 -6.73 17.80
C LYS A 155 -8.09 -5.32 17.22
N ASP A 156 -6.93 -4.72 17.02
CA ASP A 156 -6.84 -3.40 16.40
C ASP A 156 -7.41 -3.47 14.97
N PHE A 157 -8.00 -2.36 14.52
CA PHE A 157 -8.63 -2.31 13.20
C PHE A 157 -7.60 -2.27 12.06
N SER A 158 -6.40 -1.78 12.35
CA SER A 158 -5.29 -1.58 11.42
C SER A 158 -3.95 -1.59 12.17
N SER A 159 -2.86 -1.60 11.42
CA SER A 159 -1.49 -1.40 11.89
C SER A 159 -0.84 -0.16 11.24
N SER A 160 -1.65 0.81 10.79
CA SER A 160 -1.18 1.96 10.00
C SER A 160 -0.22 2.87 10.74
N ASP A 161 -0.37 3.01 12.06
CA ASP A 161 0.50 3.85 12.89
C ASP A 161 1.86 3.20 13.11
N HIS A 162 1.85 1.90 13.40
CA HIS A 162 3.08 1.13 13.52
C HIS A 162 3.84 1.11 12.18
N LYS A 163 3.14 0.84 11.07
CA LYS A 163 3.72 0.86 9.72
C LYS A 163 4.22 2.26 9.31
N PHE A 164 3.55 3.34 9.72
CA PHE A 164 4.01 4.71 9.49
C PHE A 164 5.36 4.95 10.20
N ALA A 165 5.48 4.56 11.47
CA ALA A 165 6.74 4.65 12.21
C ALA A 165 7.86 3.82 11.57
N LEU A 166 7.54 2.61 11.09
CA LEU A 166 8.49 1.74 10.37
C LEU A 166 8.97 2.37 9.06
N ASN A 167 8.07 2.97 8.27
CA ASN A 167 8.44 3.68 7.03
C ASN A 167 9.35 4.89 7.29
N LEU A 168 9.16 5.57 8.43
CA LEU A 168 9.97 6.71 8.86
C LEU A 168 11.29 6.31 9.53
N GLY A 169 11.45 5.03 9.92
CA GLY A 169 12.59 4.54 10.68
C GLY A 169 12.69 5.15 12.09
N ILE A 170 11.54 5.45 12.72
CA ILE A 170 11.46 6.03 14.07
C ILE A 170 10.86 5.04 15.08
N ARG A 171 11.08 5.28 16.37
CA ARG A 171 10.53 4.43 17.43
C ARG A 171 9.00 4.53 17.45
N PHE A 172 8.33 3.38 17.48
CA PHE A 172 6.88 3.31 17.69
C PHE A 172 6.56 3.05 19.16
N LEU A 173 5.48 3.65 19.66
CA LEU A 173 4.88 3.41 20.96
C LEU A 173 3.36 3.35 20.82
N THR A 174 2.71 2.53 21.62
CA THR A 174 1.26 2.58 21.81
C THR A 174 0.87 3.67 22.81
N PRO A 175 -0.40 4.10 22.86
CA PRO A 175 -0.85 5.11 23.82
C PRO A 175 -0.63 4.67 25.27
N GLU A 176 -0.79 3.37 25.57
CA GLU A 176 -0.57 2.80 26.90
C GLU A 176 0.91 2.89 27.32
N GLU A 177 1.83 2.60 26.41
CA GLU A 177 3.27 2.73 26.66
C GLU A 177 3.67 4.19 26.86
N ALA A 178 3.17 5.08 26.00
CA ALA A 178 3.54 6.49 26.02
C ALA A 178 2.94 7.26 27.22
N PHE A 179 1.69 6.99 27.58
CA PHE A 179 0.95 7.78 28.55
C PHE A 179 0.75 7.08 29.90
N LEU A 180 0.87 5.76 29.99
CA LEU A 180 0.67 5.03 31.25
C LEU A 180 1.94 4.29 31.70
N GLY A 181 2.98 4.23 30.86
CA GLY A 181 4.18 3.44 31.14
C GLY A 181 3.92 1.93 31.16
N GLN A 182 2.82 1.49 30.53
CA GLN A 182 2.42 0.09 30.48
C GLN A 182 2.95 -0.56 29.21
N ASN A 183 3.61 -1.72 29.34
CA ASN A 183 4.09 -2.45 28.17
C ASN A 183 2.94 -2.97 27.32
N SER A 184 3.11 -2.88 26.00
CA SER A 184 2.11 -3.30 25.02
C SER A 184 2.76 -4.20 23.99
N ASN A 185 2.19 -5.37 23.77
CA ASN A 185 2.70 -6.30 22.75
C ASN A 185 1.96 -6.05 21.44
N PHE A 186 2.70 -5.66 20.40
CA PHE A 186 2.23 -5.55 19.02
C PHE A 186 3.13 -6.35 18.06
N PRO A 187 2.60 -6.82 16.91
CA PRO A 187 3.37 -7.65 16.00
C PRO A 187 4.57 -6.91 15.41
N THR A 188 5.72 -7.56 15.37
CA THR A 188 6.95 -7.08 14.68
C THR A 188 7.16 -7.75 13.32
N THR A 189 6.39 -8.80 13.03
CA THR A 189 6.41 -9.56 11.78
C THR A 189 5.11 -9.35 11.01
N PHE A 190 5.19 -9.41 9.68
CA PHE A 190 4.06 -9.19 8.78
C PHE A 190 3.94 -10.36 7.80
N ASP A 191 2.71 -10.75 7.47
CA ASP A 191 2.45 -11.76 6.43
C ASP A 191 3.05 -11.34 5.08
N PHE A 192 3.07 -10.03 4.82
CA PHE A 192 3.75 -9.42 3.70
C PHE A 192 4.56 -8.20 4.17
N ASP A 193 5.86 -8.23 3.92
CA ASP A 193 6.79 -7.15 4.27
C ASP A 193 7.43 -6.57 3.00
N PRO A 194 7.01 -5.38 2.53
CA PRO A 194 7.53 -4.78 1.30
C PRO A 194 9.03 -4.46 1.36
N ARG A 195 9.61 -4.34 2.56
CA ARG A 195 11.05 -4.08 2.75
C ARG A 195 11.92 -5.24 2.29
N THR A 196 11.36 -6.44 2.22
CA THR A 196 12.04 -7.66 1.78
C THR A 196 12.01 -7.85 0.26
N LEU A 197 11.19 -7.06 -0.47
CA LEU A 197 11.14 -7.11 -1.92
C LEU A 197 12.52 -6.75 -2.49
N GLY A 198 13.03 -7.55 -3.43
CA GLY A 198 14.37 -7.33 -3.98
C GLY A 198 15.46 -8.22 -3.38
N GLN A 199 15.22 -8.94 -2.29
CA GLN A 199 16.24 -9.73 -1.60
C GLN A 199 16.22 -11.21 -2.04
N GLY A 200 17.40 -11.78 -2.34
CA GLY A 200 17.56 -13.22 -2.62
C GLY A 200 16.81 -13.73 -3.86
N LEU A 201 16.73 -12.92 -4.91
CA LEU A 201 15.85 -13.18 -6.05
C LEU A 201 16.53 -13.93 -7.20
N VAL A 202 15.72 -14.72 -7.91
CA VAL A 202 16.07 -15.41 -9.16
C VAL A 202 15.32 -14.73 -10.30
N PRO A 203 15.98 -13.93 -11.16
CA PRO A 203 15.31 -13.14 -12.18
C PRO A 203 14.44 -14.01 -13.10
N PRO A 204 13.26 -13.55 -13.54
CA PRO A 204 12.38 -14.33 -14.41
C PRO A 204 13.05 -14.84 -15.69
N SER A 205 14.02 -14.11 -16.24
CA SER A 205 14.82 -14.49 -17.42
C SER A 205 15.69 -15.74 -17.21
N THR A 206 15.99 -16.09 -15.97
CA THR A 206 16.76 -17.30 -15.66
C THR A 206 15.90 -18.56 -15.74
N VAL A 207 14.58 -18.42 -15.55
CA VAL A 207 13.61 -19.53 -15.58
C VAL A 207 12.90 -19.57 -16.94
N ILE A 208 12.47 -18.42 -17.45
CA ILE A 208 11.80 -18.28 -18.74
C ILE A 208 12.86 -18.14 -19.82
N LYS A 209 13.15 -19.25 -20.51
CA LYS A 209 14.06 -19.28 -21.65
C LYS A 209 13.36 -18.84 -22.92
N LYS A 210 14.10 -18.15 -23.79
CA LYS A 210 13.68 -17.90 -25.17
C LYS A 210 13.64 -19.22 -25.94
N VAL A 211 12.72 -19.29 -26.89
CA VAL A 211 12.59 -20.43 -27.81
C VAL A 211 12.58 -19.87 -29.23
N GLU A 212 13.13 -20.65 -30.16
CA GLU A 212 13.21 -20.30 -31.58
C GLU A 212 11.92 -20.68 -32.34
N ASP A 213 11.23 -21.74 -31.90
CA ASP A 213 9.98 -22.19 -32.51
C ASP A 213 8.84 -21.19 -32.26
N THR A 214 7.91 -21.11 -33.20
CA THR A 214 6.65 -20.37 -33.01
C THR A 214 5.89 -20.94 -31.80
N GLU A 215 5.50 -20.08 -30.88
CA GLU A 215 4.80 -20.48 -29.67
C GLU A 215 3.67 -19.52 -29.25
N VAL A 216 2.80 -20.02 -28.39
CA VAL A 216 1.84 -19.23 -27.61
C VAL A 216 2.20 -19.32 -26.14
N VAL A 217 2.55 -18.18 -25.57
CA VAL A 217 2.80 -18.04 -24.13
C VAL A 217 1.54 -17.51 -23.44
N ILE A 218 0.97 -18.32 -22.56
CA ILE A 218 -0.23 -17.97 -21.78
C ILE A 218 0.21 -17.52 -20.39
N LEU A 219 0.09 -16.22 -20.09
CA LEU A 219 0.33 -15.73 -18.73
C LEU A 219 -0.88 -16.04 -17.85
N VAL A 220 -0.67 -16.63 -16.68
CA VAL A 220 -1.72 -16.91 -15.70
C VAL A 220 -1.38 -16.19 -14.41
N GLY A 221 -2.21 -15.24 -13.97
CA GLY A 221 -1.88 -14.46 -12.78
C GLY A 221 -2.86 -13.34 -12.47
N ALA A 222 -2.90 -12.93 -11.20
CA ALA A 222 -3.82 -11.91 -10.72
C ALA A 222 -3.57 -10.56 -11.42
N PRO A 223 -4.59 -9.71 -11.59
CA PRO A 223 -4.36 -8.30 -11.89
C PRO A 223 -3.35 -7.69 -10.90
N GLY A 224 -2.49 -6.79 -11.34
CA GLY A 224 -1.46 -6.22 -10.47
C GLY A 224 -0.29 -7.16 -10.13
N SER A 225 -0.24 -8.41 -10.61
CA SER A 225 0.88 -9.33 -10.32
C SER A 225 2.20 -9.04 -11.06
N GLY A 226 2.20 -8.10 -12.01
CA GLY A 226 3.38 -7.75 -12.82
C GLY A 226 3.45 -8.39 -14.22
N LYS A 227 2.39 -9.09 -14.68
CA LYS A 227 2.35 -9.73 -16.01
C LYS A 227 2.75 -8.80 -17.16
N SER A 228 2.12 -7.64 -17.31
CA SER A 228 2.42 -6.72 -18.41
C SER A 228 3.85 -6.17 -18.36
N SER A 229 4.43 -6.03 -17.16
CA SER A 229 5.85 -5.68 -16.99
C SER A 229 6.76 -6.83 -17.46
N LEU A 230 6.39 -8.08 -17.15
CA LEU A 230 7.07 -9.27 -17.64
C LEU A 230 7.03 -9.37 -19.17
N VAL A 231 5.87 -9.08 -19.79
CA VAL A 231 5.70 -9.07 -21.26
C VAL A 231 6.67 -8.11 -21.91
N ARG A 232 6.68 -6.85 -21.48
CA ARG A 232 7.56 -5.83 -22.06
C ARG A 232 9.03 -6.20 -21.97
N LYS A 233 9.43 -6.91 -20.90
CA LYS A 233 10.81 -7.27 -20.65
C LYS A 233 11.26 -8.54 -21.41
N LEU A 234 10.46 -9.59 -21.37
CA LEU A 234 10.88 -10.91 -21.85
C LEU A 234 10.32 -11.28 -23.21
N PHE A 235 9.22 -10.66 -23.63
CA PHE A 235 8.52 -10.97 -24.87
C PHE A 235 8.36 -9.74 -25.80
N PRO A 236 9.38 -8.88 -25.98
CA PRO A 236 9.23 -7.63 -26.75
C PRO A 236 8.95 -7.86 -28.24
N THR A 237 9.30 -9.02 -28.79
CA THR A 237 9.08 -9.38 -30.20
C THR A 237 7.78 -10.15 -30.44
N TYR A 238 7.10 -10.57 -29.37
CA TYR A 238 5.88 -11.36 -29.46
C TYR A 238 4.71 -10.45 -29.76
N LYS A 239 3.69 -10.98 -30.45
CA LYS A 239 2.41 -10.29 -30.51
C LYS A 239 1.81 -10.24 -29.11
N HIS A 240 1.74 -9.04 -28.52
CA HIS A 240 1.10 -8.81 -27.23
C HIS A 240 -0.42 -8.80 -27.39
N VAL A 241 -1.08 -9.83 -26.86
CA VAL A 241 -2.54 -9.96 -26.85
C VAL A 241 -3.05 -9.66 -25.44
N ASN A 242 -3.73 -8.52 -25.28
CA ASN A 242 -4.22 -8.05 -23.98
C ASN A 242 -5.69 -7.61 -24.07
N GLN A 243 -6.55 -8.23 -23.27
CA GLN A 243 -7.98 -7.97 -23.22
C GLN A 243 -8.33 -6.61 -22.62
N ASP A 244 -7.51 -6.04 -21.73
CA ASP A 244 -7.76 -4.69 -21.20
C ASP A 244 -7.69 -3.65 -22.33
N THR A 245 -6.81 -3.86 -23.31
CA THR A 245 -6.69 -3.01 -24.52
C THR A 245 -7.78 -3.33 -25.55
N LEU A 246 -8.02 -4.63 -25.79
CA LEU A 246 -8.93 -5.08 -26.86
C LEU A 246 -10.42 -5.07 -26.44
N LYS A 247 -10.69 -5.01 -25.13
CA LYS A 247 -12.01 -5.00 -24.46
C LYS A 247 -12.90 -6.22 -24.72
N ASP A 248 -12.44 -7.19 -25.51
CA ASP A 248 -13.24 -8.31 -26.00
C ASP A 248 -12.40 -9.58 -26.15
N LYS A 249 -12.93 -10.70 -25.64
CA LYS A 249 -12.23 -12.00 -25.65
C LYS A 249 -12.08 -12.57 -27.08
N ASN A 250 -13.09 -12.40 -27.93
CA ASN A 250 -13.06 -12.89 -29.30
C ASN A 250 -12.03 -12.12 -30.14
N LYS A 251 -11.87 -10.81 -29.90
CA LYS A 251 -10.79 -10.02 -30.48
C LYS A 251 -9.42 -10.52 -30.05
N CYS A 252 -9.24 -10.90 -28.79
CA CYS A 252 -7.97 -11.48 -28.32
C CYS A 252 -7.64 -12.80 -29.06
N VAL A 253 -8.62 -13.68 -29.22
CA VAL A 253 -8.44 -14.94 -29.97
C VAL A 253 -8.12 -14.65 -31.44
N LYS A 254 -8.80 -13.67 -32.05
CA LYS A 254 -8.54 -13.25 -33.43
C LYS A 254 -7.12 -12.70 -33.62
N GLU A 255 -6.64 -11.83 -32.74
CA GLU A 255 -5.28 -11.29 -32.80
C GLU A 255 -4.22 -12.39 -32.66
N CYS A 256 -4.43 -13.34 -31.74
CA CYS A 256 -3.55 -14.51 -31.62
C CYS A 256 -3.54 -15.33 -32.92
N LYS A 257 -4.72 -15.57 -33.50
CA LYS A 257 -4.85 -16.31 -34.77
C LYS A 257 -4.11 -15.63 -35.91
N THR A 258 -4.25 -14.31 -36.04
CA THR A 258 -3.55 -13.53 -37.05
C THR A 258 -2.04 -13.62 -36.90
N ALA A 259 -1.52 -13.54 -35.67
CA ALA A 259 -0.08 -13.66 -35.40
C ALA A 259 0.45 -15.05 -35.79
N LEU A 260 -0.23 -16.11 -35.35
CA LEU A 260 0.18 -17.48 -35.68
C LEU A 260 0.10 -17.79 -37.17
N ALA A 261 -0.90 -17.26 -37.87
CA ALA A 261 -0.99 -17.37 -39.33
C ALA A 261 0.17 -16.68 -40.06
N ALA A 262 0.78 -15.67 -39.46
CA ALA A 262 1.98 -15.00 -39.95
C ALA A 262 3.29 -15.63 -39.44
N GLY A 263 3.23 -16.77 -38.73
CA GLY A 263 4.40 -17.42 -38.13
C GLY A 263 4.97 -16.70 -36.89
N GLN A 264 4.29 -15.66 -36.38
CA GLN A 264 4.73 -14.87 -35.24
C GLN A 264 4.23 -15.48 -33.92
N SER A 265 5.13 -15.63 -32.95
CA SER A 265 4.75 -16.03 -31.60
C SER A 265 3.88 -14.98 -30.89
N ALA A 266 2.97 -15.44 -30.04
CA ALA A 266 2.03 -14.59 -29.32
C ALA A 266 2.12 -14.78 -27.81
N VAL A 267 1.93 -13.69 -27.06
CA VAL A 267 1.84 -13.71 -25.59
C VAL A 267 0.48 -13.20 -25.15
N ILE A 268 -0.23 -14.02 -24.38
CA ILE A 268 -1.59 -13.75 -23.90
C ILE A 268 -1.50 -13.16 -22.49
N ASP A 269 -1.57 -11.84 -22.40
CA ASP A 269 -1.51 -11.06 -21.15
C ASP A 269 -2.91 -10.77 -20.60
N ASN A 270 -3.60 -11.84 -20.21
CA ASN A 270 -4.89 -11.80 -19.53
C ASN A 270 -4.76 -12.45 -18.17
N GLN A 271 -5.84 -12.47 -17.38
CA GLN A 271 -5.83 -13.22 -16.11
C GLN A 271 -5.71 -14.73 -16.33
N ASN A 272 -6.34 -15.25 -17.39
CA ASN A 272 -6.33 -16.68 -17.79
C ASN A 272 -6.56 -17.65 -16.61
N LYS A 273 -7.46 -17.25 -15.71
CA LYS A 273 -7.63 -17.83 -14.37
C LYS A 273 -8.11 -19.28 -14.38
N ASP A 274 -8.89 -19.67 -15.39
CA ASP A 274 -9.54 -20.98 -15.46
C ASP A 274 -9.19 -21.72 -16.76
N LYS A 275 -9.34 -23.05 -16.72
CA LYS A 275 -9.02 -23.97 -17.83
C LYS A 275 -9.80 -23.63 -19.09
N SER A 276 -11.07 -23.26 -18.95
CA SER A 276 -11.94 -22.94 -20.08
C SER A 276 -11.46 -21.72 -20.86
N THR A 277 -10.90 -20.73 -20.15
CA THR A 277 -10.31 -19.53 -20.77
C THR A 277 -9.03 -19.86 -21.50
N ARG A 278 -8.17 -20.72 -20.90
CA ARG A 278 -6.91 -21.13 -21.53
C ARG A 278 -7.13 -22.01 -22.75
N LYS A 279 -8.13 -22.89 -22.72
CA LYS A 279 -8.44 -23.86 -23.78
C LYS A 279 -8.53 -23.22 -25.18
N ALA A 280 -9.14 -22.04 -25.29
CA ALA A 280 -9.27 -21.34 -26.58
C ALA A 280 -7.92 -21.03 -27.25
N TYR A 281 -6.90 -20.67 -26.46
CA TYR A 281 -5.56 -20.38 -26.96
C TYR A 281 -4.75 -21.66 -27.19
N ILE A 282 -4.93 -22.68 -26.35
CA ILE A 282 -4.29 -23.99 -26.50
C ILE A 282 -4.75 -24.66 -27.79
N ASP A 283 -6.07 -24.70 -28.04
CA ASP A 283 -6.64 -25.30 -29.25
C ASP A 283 -6.15 -24.56 -30.50
N LEU A 284 -6.05 -23.23 -30.43
CA LEU A 284 -5.54 -22.40 -31.52
C LEU A 284 -4.06 -22.67 -31.80
N ALA A 285 -3.21 -22.74 -30.78
CA ALA A 285 -1.80 -23.08 -30.95
C ALA A 285 -1.61 -24.45 -31.62
N LYS A 286 -2.39 -25.46 -31.21
CA LYS A 286 -2.39 -26.79 -31.82
C LYS A 286 -2.75 -26.78 -33.31
N GLN A 287 -3.73 -25.98 -33.71
CA GLN A 287 -4.11 -25.83 -35.13
C GLN A 287 -2.95 -25.34 -36.00
N TYR A 288 -2.10 -24.46 -35.45
CA TYR A 288 -0.94 -23.89 -36.13
C TYR A 288 0.38 -24.63 -35.82
N LYS A 289 0.31 -25.79 -35.14
CA LYS A 289 1.48 -26.58 -34.71
C LYS A 289 2.50 -25.76 -33.89
N ALA A 290 2.03 -24.73 -33.18
CA ALA A 290 2.84 -23.90 -32.30
C ALA A 290 2.96 -24.53 -30.91
N LYS A 291 4.11 -24.36 -30.26
CA LYS A 291 4.29 -24.76 -28.86
C LYS A 291 3.40 -23.94 -27.93
N VAL A 292 3.02 -24.51 -26.79
CA VAL A 292 2.21 -23.88 -25.76
C VAL A 292 2.96 -23.88 -24.44
N ARG A 293 3.29 -22.69 -23.94
CA ARG A 293 3.83 -22.52 -22.60
C ARG A 293 2.90 -21.73 -21.71
N ALA A 294 2.77 -22.13 -20.45
CA ALA A 294 2.08 -21.34 -19.44
C ALA A 294 3.10 -20.74 -18.47
N VAL A 295 3.03 -19.43 -18.26
CA VAL A 295 3.79 -18.76 -17.19
C VAL A 295 2.82 -18.41 -16.08
N TYR A 296 2.86 -19.18 -14.99
CA TYR A 296 2.01 -19.01 -13.83
C TYR A 296 2.68 -18.10 -12.79
N MET A 297 2.10 -16.92 -12.57
CA MET A 297 2.50 -16.00 -11.50
C MET A 297 1.80 -16.39 -10.19
N ASP A 298 2.40 -17.32 -9.46
CA ASP A 298 1.97 -17.72 -8.12
C ASP A 298 2.57 -16.80 -7.05
N VAL A 299 2.10 -15.55 -7.07
CA VAL A 299 2.51 -14.53 -6.11
C VAL A 299 1.46 -14.39 -5.01
N PRO A 300 1.85 -13.93 -3.80
CA PRO A 300 0.89 -13.66 -2.73
C PRO A 300 -0.13 -12.59 -3.12
N LYS A 301 -1.37 -12.75 -2.66
CA LYS A 301 -2.45 -11.76 -2.85
C LYS A 301 -2.04 -10.36 -2.39
N ASP A 302 -1.33 -10.30 -1.27
CA ASP A 302 -0.94 -9.03 -0.65
C ASP A 302 0.13 -8.30 -1.48
N LEU A 303 0.98 -9.02 -2.23
CA LEU A 303 1.86 -8.40 -3.22
C LEU A 303 1.04 -7.69 -4.31
N CYS A 304 -0.05 -8.29 -4.79
CA CYS A 304 -0.89 -7.65 -5.80
C CYS A 304 -1.60 -6.41 -5.28
N PHE A 305 -2.08 -6.42 -4.03
CA PHE A 305 -2.63 -5.22 -3.38
C PHE A 305 -1.57 -4.13 -3.25
N HIS A 306 -0.39 -4.50 -2.78
CA HIS A 306 0.76 -3.59 -2.64
C HIS A 306 1.17 -2.96 -3.97
N LEU A 307 1.32 -3.75 -5.04
CA LEU A 307 1.68 -3.25 -6.36
C LEU A 307 0.58 -2.37 -6.96
N ASN A 308 -0.69 -2.62 -6.62
CA ASN A 308 -1.81 -1.76 -7.03
C ASN A 308 -1.75 -0.40 -6.32
N ALA A 309 -1.51 -0.39 -5.00
CA ALA A 309 -1.32 0.84 -4.22
C ALA A 309 -0.08 1.61 -4.70
N TYR A 310 1.04 0.92 -4.95
CA TYR A 310 2.27 1.51 -5.48
C TYR A 310 2.02 2.25 -6.80
N ARG A 311 1.29 1.66 -7.75
CA ARG A 311 0.97 2.29 -9.04
C ARG A 311 0.06 3.51 -8.90
N GLU A 312 -0.88 3.45 -7.97
CA GLU A 312 -1.81 4.55 -7.67
C GLU A 312 -1.05 5.74 -7.06
N LEU A 313 -0.14 5.47 -6.13
CA LEU A 313 0.60 6.47 -5.38
C LEU A 313 1.82 7.03 -6.12
N ASN A 314 2.40 6.27 -7.06
CA ASN A 314 3.59 6.71 -7.78
C ASN A 314 3.21 7.67 -8.93
N PRO A 315 3.62 8.96 -8.85
CA PRO A 315 3.27 9.94 -9.88
C PRO A 315 3.89 9.64 -11.26
N ARG A 316 5.04 8.95 -11.30
CA ARG A 316 5.80 8.61 -12.52
C ARG A 316 5.20 7.43 -13.29
N VAL A 317 4.37 6.60 -12.65
CA VAL A 317 3.66 5.50 -13.32
C VAL A 317 2.54 6.07 -14.17
N ARG A 318 2.67 6.05 -15.51
CA ARG A 318 1.68 6.64 -16.42
C ARG A 318 0.53 5.69 -16.79
N GLU A 319 0.82 4.40 -16.89
CA GLU A 319 -0.15 3.38 -17.30
C GLU A 319 -0.85 2.74 -16.09
N HIS A 320 -2.10 2.30 -16.28
CA HIS A 320 -2.87 1.56 -15.27
C HIS A 320 -2.98 2.27 -13.89
N LYS A 321 -3.00 3.62 -13.86
CA LYS A 321 -3.21 4.41 -12.63
C LYS A 321 -4.54 4.14 -11.93
N LYS A 322 -5.55 3.63 -12.64
CA LYS A 322 -6.85 3.31 -12.03
C LYS A 322 -6.70 2.15 -11.06
N LYS A 323 -7.01 2.39 -9.79
CA LYS A 323 -7.00 1.37 -8.75
C LYS A 323 -7.86 0.18 -9.16
N ILE A 324 -7.25 -1.00 -9.19
CA ILE A 324 -7.97 -2.25 -9.40
C ILE A 324 -8.86 -2.50 -8.18
N PRO A 325 -10.18 -2.70 -8.35
CA PRO A 325 -11.07 -2.97 -7.21
C PRO A 325 -10.66 -4.24 -6.44
N PRO A 326 -10.67 -4.23 -5.09
CA PRO A 326 -10.30 -5.39 -4.28
C PRO A 326 -11.06 -6.68 -4.63
N MET A 327 -12.34 -6.56 -4.98
CA MET A 327 -13.18 -7.70 -5.38
C MET A 327 -12.61 -8.47 -6.58
N VAL A 328 -11.94 -7.80 -7.51
CA VAL A 328 -11.34 -8.44 -8.70
C VAL A 328 -10.17 -9.33 -8.28
N LEU A 329 -9.32 -8.84 -7.37
CA LEU A 329 -8.24 -9.63 -6.78
C LEU A 329 -8.79 -10.81 -5.99
N HIS A 330 -9.76 -10.59 -5.10
CA HIS A 330 -10.39 -11.67 -4.34
C HIS A 330 -10.99 -12.75 -5.24
N SER A 331 -11.71 -12.34 -6.29
CA SER A 331 -12.31 -13.25 -7.27
C SER A 331 -11.26 -14.07 -8.02
N PHE A 332 -10.13 -13.47 -8.40
CA PHE A 332 -9.03 -14.20 -9.01
C PHE A 332 -8.50 -15.29 -8.07
N TYR A 333 -8.10 -14.93 -6.84
CA TYR A 333 -7.50 -15.90 -5.92
C TYR A 333 -8.47 -17.00 -5.49
N LYS A 334 -9.78 -16.69 -5.39
CA LYS A 334 -10.82 -17.69 -5.08
C LYS A 334 -11.02 -18.71 -6.20
N ASN A 335 -10.96 -18.28 -7.46
CA ASN A 335 -11.41 -19.07 -8.61
C ASN A 335 -10.27 -19.54 -9.53
N ARG A 336 -8.99 -19.30 -9.17
CA ARG A 336 -7.87 -19.68 -10.02
C ARG A 336 -7.69 -21.20 -10.05
N GLU A 337 -7.44 -21.73 -11.24
CA GLU A 337 -7.02 -23.10 -11.48
C GLU A 337 -5.56 -23.09 -11.96
N VAL A 338 -4.68 -23.78 -11.22
CA VAL A 338 -3.25 -23.91 -11.57
C VAL A 338 -3.13 -24.54 -12.97
N PRO A 339 -2.35 -23.96 -13.90
CA PRO A 339 -2.17 -24.55 -15.23
C PRO A 339 -1.44 -25.89 -15.15
N GLN A 340 -1.91 -26.88 -15.91
CA GLN A 340 -1.38 -28.24 -15.91
C GLN A 340 -1.06 -28.71 -17.33
N LYS A 341 -0.04 -29.57 -17.49
CA LYS A 341 0.30 -30.18 -18.78
C LYS A 341 -0.87 -30.95 -19.41
N SER A 342 -1.75 -31.52 -18.58
CA SER A 342 -2.96 -32.22 -19.01
C SER A 342 -3.94 -31.36 -19.82
N GLU A 343 -3.81 -30.02 -19.78
CA GLU A 343 -4.59 -29.11 -20.63
C GLU A 343 -4.10 -29.12 -22.09
N GLY A 344 -2.95 -29.74 -22.37
CA GLY A 344 -2.24 -29.64 -23.65
C GLY A 344 -1.23 -28.51 -23.67
N ILE A 345 -0.64 -28.19 -22.52
CA ILE A 345 0.45 -27.23 -22.35
C ILE A 345 1.77 -28.03 -22.35
N ASP A 346 2.74 -27.63 -23.16
CA ASP A 346 4.03 -28.31 -23.28
C ASP A 346 4.92 -28.06 -22.04
N GLU A 347 4.94 -26.82 -21.56
CA GLU A 347 5.73 -26.40 -20.40
C GLU A 347 4.92 -25.47 -19.48
N VAL A 348 4.95 -25.76 -18.17
CA VAL A 348 4.39 -24.89 -17.14
C VAL A 348 5.53 -24.32 -16.32
N ILE A 349 5.73 -23.00 -16.42
CA ILE A 349 6.75 -22.25 -15.69
C ILE A 349 6.06 -21.51 -14.55
N THR A 350 6.50 -21.76 -13.31
CA THR A 350 5.94 -21.07 -12.13
C THR A 350 6.89 -19.99 -11.64
N LEU A 351 6.40 -18.76 -11.57
CA LEU A 351 7.06 -17.62 -10.96
C LEU A 351 6.42 -17.35 -9.59
N THR A 352 7.25 -17.35 -8.55
CA THR A 352 6.83 -17.01 -7.18
C THR A 352 7.33 -15.63 -6.78
N ILE A 353 7.10 -15.21 -5.53
CA ILE A 353 7.70 -13.97 -5.00
C ILE A 353 9.24 -13.96 -5.10
N LYS A 354 9.90 -15.13 -5.11
CA LYS A 354 11.36 -15.24 -5.31
C LYS A 354 11.81 -14.81 -6.70
N ASN A 355 10.88 -14.74 -7.65
CA ASN A 355 11.13 -14.27 -9.01
C ASN A 355 10.69 -12.83 -9.23
N PHE A 356 10.15 -12.16 -8.22
CA PHE A 356 9.71 -10.78 -8.36
C PHE A 356 10.90 -9.87 -8.60
N GLU A 357 10.89 -9.11 -9.68
CA GLU A 357 11.96 -8.16 -9.99
C GLU A 357 11.44 -6.73 -9.88
N PRO A 358 11.89 -5.94 -8.88
CA PRO A 358 11.29 -4.64 -8.55
C PRO A 358 11.62 -3.52 -9.56
N GLY A 359 12.74 -3.64 -10.28
CA GLY A 359 13.29 -2.59 -11.15
C GLY A 359 13.42 -3.00 -12.62
N PRO A 360 14.16 -2.20 -13.43
CA PRO A 360 14.91 -1.01 -13.02
C PRO A 360 14.00 0.15 -12.60
N PHE A 361 14.49 1.02 -11.71
CA PHE A 361 13.82 2.25 -11.30
C PHE A 361 14.47 3.46 -11.97
N ALA A 362 13.66 4.41 -12.41
CA ALA A 362 14.16 5.67 -12.95
C ALA A 362 14.62 6.63 -11.85
N ASP A 363 14.05 6.51 -10.65
CA ASP A 363 14.31 7.39 -9.51
C ASP A 363 14.37 6.58 -8.20
N PRO A 364 15.35 6.82 -7.30
CA PRO A 364 15.43 6.11 -6.02
C PRO A 364 14.18 6.22 -5.13
N SER A 365 13.40 7.30 -5.28
CA SER A 365 12.12 7.44 -4.56
C SER A 365 11.07 6.42 -4.99
N ASP A 366 11.14 5.89 -6.22
CA ASP A 366 10.27 4.81 -6.69
C ASP A 366 10.56 3.51 -5.95
N GLU A 367 11.84 3.18 -5.77
CA GLU A 367 12.24 2.01 -4.98
C GLU A 367 11.85 2.17 -3.51
N LYS A 368 12.09 3.36 -2.93
CA LYS A 368 11.70 3.65 -1.55
C LYS A 368 10.20 3.46 -1.35
N LEU A 369 9.37 3.98 -2.27
CA LEU A 369 7.92 3.82 -2.22
C LEU A 369 7.51 2.34 -2.37
N LEU A 370 8.13 1.59 -3.29
CA LEU A 370 7.85 0.16 -3.45
C LEU A 370 8.22 -0.64 -2.18
N LYS A 371 9.27 -0.26 -1.46
CA LYS A 371 9.72 -0.93 -0.24
C LYS A 371 9.05 -0.41 1.04
N SER A 372 8.13 0.55 0.92
CA SER A 372 7.36 1.10 2.04
C SER A 372 6.05 0.36 2.24
N PHE A 373 5.51 0.33 3.47
CA PHE A 373 4.13 -0.06 3.70
C PHE A 373 3.18 1.01 3.13
N LEU A 374 2.22 0.61 2.29
CA LEU A 374 1.29 1.54 1.61
C LEU A 374 -0.17 1.43 2.08
N GLU A 375 -0.52 0.33 2.75
CA GLU A 375 -1.86 0.06 3.29
C GLU A 375 -1.81 -0.56 4.70
#